data_AF-A0AA46NSE7-F1
#
_entry.id   AF-A0AA46NSE7-F1
#
_cell.length_a   1.000
_cell.length_b   1.000
_cell.length_c   1.000
_cell.angle_alpha   90.00
_cell.angle_beta   90.00
_cell.angle_gamma   90.00
#
_symmetry.space_group_name_H-M   'P 1'
#
loop_
_entity.id
_entity.type
_entity.pdbx_description
1 polymer ?
#
loop_
_entity_poly.entity_id
_entity_poly.type
_entity_poly.pdbx_seq_one_letter_code
_entity_poly.pdbx_strand_id
1 'polypeptide(L)' 'MINRNKVTGEISFGCIMCDESEDICSDCSKELGSYDMGYSAGNNGHESNATYYDDNLREIYEEGYVRGRNARAEHGESK' A
#
# COMPACT_ATOMS: atom_id res chain seq x y z
N MET A 1 -9.53 -4.87 1.87
CA MET A 1 -9.33 -5.72 0.66
C MET A 1 -8.60 -4.93 -0.43
N ILE A 2 -7.56 -5.46 -1.07
CA ILE A 2 -6.81 -4.79 -2.16
C ILE A 2 -7.35 -5.24 -3.52
N ASN A 3 -7.77 -4.29 -4.35
CA ASN A 3 -8.20 -4.48 -5.73
C ASN A 3 -7.13 -3.96 -6.70
N ARG A 4 -6.60 -4.84 -7.55
CA ARG A 4 -5.62 -4.48 -8.58
C ARG A 4 -6.27 -4.50 -9.94
N ASN A 5 -6.33 -3.35 -10.59
CA ASN A 5 -6.73 -3.27 -11.99
C ASN A 5 -5.59 -3.81 -12.86
N LYS A 6 -5.80 -4.99 -13.48
CA LYS A 6 -4.78 -5.63 -14.33
C LYS A 6 -4.51 -4.90 -15.64
N VAL A 7 -5.40 -4.00 -16.05
CA VAL A 7 -5.31 -3.27 -17.32
C VAL A 7 -4.53 -1.97 -17.12
N THR A 8 -4.88 -1.19 -16.09
CA THR A 8 -4.24 0.11 -15.83
C THR A 8 -3.06 0.02 -14.86
N GLY A 9 -2.94 -1.08 -14.11
CA GLY A 9 -1.97 -1.21 -13.03
C GLY A 9 -2.35 -0.46 -11.75
N GLU A 10 -3.47 0.28 -11.77
CA GLU A 10 -4.01 1.00 -10.63
C GLU A 10 -4.35 0.05 -9.49
N ILE A 11 -4.01 0.48 -8.29
CA ILE A 11 -4.35 -0.20 -7.06
C ILE A 11 -5.43 0.64 -6.39
N SER A 12 -6.54 0.00 -6.06
CA SER A 12 -7.50 0.51 -5.10
C SER A 12 -7.55 -0.43 -3.91
N PHE A 13 -7.82 0.11 -2.73
CA PHE A 13 -8.06 -0.70 -1.54
C PHE A 13 -9.39 -0.26 -0.94
N GLY A 14 -10.22 -1.23 -0.60
CA GLY A 14 -11.43 -0.99 0.18
C GLY A 14 -11.03 -0.66 1.62
N CYS A 15 -11.60 0.41 2.18
CA CYS A 15 -11.35 0.81 3.56
C CYS A 15 -11.83 -0.32 4.48
N ILE A 16 -10.89 -0.90 5.21
CA ILE A 16 -11.11 -2.06 6.08
C ILE A 16 -11.99 -1.68 7.27
N MET A 17 -11.91 -0.41 7.70
CA MET A 17 -12.79 0.17 8.72
C MET A 17 -14.29 0.18 8.34
N CYS A 18 -14.65 -0.19 7.11
CA CYS A 18 -15.97 0.09 6.55
C CYS A 18 -16.67 -1.13 5.91
N ASP A 19 -16.07 -2.32 5.98
CA ASP A 19 -16.78 -3.57 5.67
C ASP A 19 -17.80 -3.96 6.75
N GLU A 20 -17.80 -3.28 7.92
CA GLU A 20 -18.73 -3.55 9.04
C GLU A 20 -19.80 -2.46 9.27
N SER A 21 -19.81 -1.34 8.50
CA SER A 21 -20.78 -0.24 8.69
C SER A 21 -21.44 0.19 7.38
N GLU A 22 -22.78 0.35 7.39
CA GLU A 22 -23.57 0.88 6.26
C GLU A 22 -23.32 2.38 5.96
N ASP A 23 -22.50 3.06 6.77
CA ASP A 23 -22.13 4.46 6.57
C ASP A 23 -21.10 4.64 5.46
N ILE A 24 -21.26 5.70 4.66
CA ILE A 24 -20.33 6.06 3.58
C ILE A 24 -18.96 6.33 4.19
N CYS A 25 -18.07 5.35 4.04
CA CYS A 25 -16.69 5.44 4.45
C CYS A 25 -15.98 6.58 3.71
N SER A 26 -15.82 7.71 4.38
CA SER A 26 -15.17 8.89 3.79
C SER A 26 -13.68 8.96 4.15
N ASP A 27 -13.21 8.10 5.06
CA ASP A 27 -11.89 8.24 5.67
C ASP A 27 -11.10 6.91 5.64
N CYS A 28 -10.53 6.63 4.47
CA CYS A 28 -9.57 5.56 4.20
C CYS A 28 -8.13 5.91 4.68
N SER A 29 -7.96 6.93 5.54
CA SER A 29 -6.64 7.50 5.85
C SER A 29 -5.68 6.52 6.51
N LYS A 30 -6.18 5.50 7.23
CA LYS A 30 -5.31 4.49 7.84
C LYS A 30 -4.70 3.56 6.79
N GLU A 31 -5.52 3.09 5.86
CA GLU A 31 -5.13 2.24 4.74
C GLU A 31 -4.20 3.00 3.80
N LEU A 32 -4.58 4.23 3.43
CA LEU A 32 -3.76 5.11 2.60
C LEU A 32 -2.42 5.41 3.28
N GLY A 33 -2.43 5.77 4.56
CA GLY A 33 -1.22 6.02 5.33
C GLY A 33 -0.31 4.78 5.42
N SER A 34 -0.89 3.59 5.57
CA SER A 34 -0.12 2.33 5.57
C SER A 34 0.52 2.05 4.22
N TYR A 35 -0.23 2.25 3.12
CA TYR A 35 0.29 2.13 1.76
C TYR A 35 1.43 3.10 1.50
N ASP A 36 1.23 4.38 1.83
CA ASP A 36 2.21 5.45 1.59
C ASP A 36 3.50 5.23 2.40
N MET A 37 3.37 4.77 3.66
CA MET A 37 4.54 4.39 4.47
C MET A 37 5.30 3.23 3.85
N GLY A 38 4.58 2.19 3.39
CA GLY A 38 5.17 1.07 2.67
C GLY A 38 5.92 1.53 1.44
N TYR A 39 5.26 2.28 0.56
CA TYR A 39 5.82 2.81 -0.66
C TYR A 39 7.07 3.64 -0.40
N SER A 40 7.03 4.54 0.57
CA SER A 40 8.18 5.35 0.96
C SER A 40 9.35 4.48 1.45
N ALA A 41 9.10 3.49 2.32
CA ALA A 41 10.15 2.60 2.80
C ALA A 41 10.79 1.80 1.66
N GLY A 42 9.98 1.25 0.75
CA GLY A 42 10.46 0.50 -0.41
C GLY A 42 11.25 1.38 -1.38
N ASN A 43 10.77 2.59 -1.64
CA ASN A 43 11.40 3.54 -2.56
C ASN A 43 12.74 4.08 -2.03
N ASN A 44 12.87 4.22 -0.71
CA ASN A 44 14.12 4.63 -0.06
C ASN A 44 15.09 3.46 0.18
N GLY A 45 14.63 2.21 -0.01
CA GLY A 45 15.47 1.04 0.21
C GLY A 45 15.63 0.61 1.66
N HIS A 46 14.71 1.02 2.53
CA HIS A 46 14.64 0.55 3.91
C HIS A 46 14.15 -0.90 3.95
N GLU A 47 14.42 -1.59 5.05
CA GLU A 47 13.82 -2.90 5.29
C GLU A 47 12.31 -2.77 5.56
N SER A 48 11.57 -3.83 5.22
CA SER A 48 10.13 -3.89 5.50
C SER A 48 9.90 -4.02 7.01
N ASN A 49 9.04 -3.17 7.56
CA ASN A 49 8.59 -3.23 8.95
C ASN A 49 7.11 -3.69 9.04
N ALA A 50 6.63 -4.39 8.01
CA ALA A 50 5.26 -4.90 7.88
C ALA A 50 4.80 -5.74 9.10
N THR A 51 5.72 -6.37 9.82
CA THR A 51 5.43 -7.20 11.00
C THR A 51 4.81 -6.42 12.17
N TYR A 52 4.91 -5.09 12.19
CA TYR A 52 4.32 -4.23 13.22
C TYR A 52 2.89 -3.76 12.89
N TYR A 53 2.36 -4.14 11.72
CA TYR A 53 1.02 -3.79 11.30
C TYR A 53 0.05 -4.94 11.57
N ASP A 54 -1.18 -4.60 11.93
CA ASP A 54 -2.30 -5.56 11.98
C ASP A 54 -2.45 -6.26 10.62
N ASP A 55 -2.90 -7.52 10.60
CA ASP A 55 -2.92 -8.38 9.40
C ASP A 55 -3.48 -7.68 8.15
N ASN A 56 -4.55 -6.92 8.34
CA ASN A 56 -5.26 -6.15 7.33
C ASN A 56 -4.47 -4.93 6.80
N LEU A 57 -3.77 -4.21 7.67
CA LEU A 57 -2.91 -3.09 7.29
C LEU A 57 -1.55 -3.56 6.78
N ARG A 58 -1.10 -4.73 7.22
CA ARG A 58 0.13 -5.39 6.78
C ARG A 58 0.10 -5.64 5.29
N GLU A 59 -0.97 -6.23 4.76
CA GLU A 59 -1.09 -6.48 3.32
C GLU A 59 -1.02 -5.19 2.49
N ILE A 60 -1.64 -4.11 2.99
CA ILE A 60 -1.66 -2.80 2.32
C ILE A 60 -0.26 -2.15 2.34
N TYR A 61 0.41 -2.20 3.50
CA TYR A 61 1.79 -1.74 3.65
C TYR A 61 2.73 -2.52 2.74
N GLU A 62 2.63 -3.85 2.71
CA GLU A 62 3.49 -4.71 1.89
C GLU A 62 3.34 -4.43 0.40
N GLU A 63 2.13 -4.18 -0.07
CA GLU A 63 1.90 -3.80 -1.46
C GLU A 63 2.54 -2.43 -1.78
N GLY A 64 2.36 -1.44 -0.91
CA GLY A 64 3.07 -0.17 -1.02
C GLY A 64 4.57 -0.38 -1.12
N TYR A 65 5.13 -1.17 -0.19
CA TYR A 65 6.56 -1.47 -0.13
C TYR A 65 7.11 -2.13 -1.40
N VAL A 66 6.41 -3.12 -1.96
CA VAL A 66 6.80 -3.75 -3.23
C VAL A 66 6.78 -2.73 -4.38
N ARG A 67 5.74 -1.89 -4.46
CA ARG A 67 5.64 -0.85 -5.49
C ARG A 67 6.74 0.21 -5.36
N GLY A 68 7.05 0.64 -4.15
CA GLY A 68 8.15 1.55 -3.88
C GLY A 68 9.50 0.98 -4.32
N ARG A 69 9.75 -0.30 -4.03
CA ARG A 69 10.98 -0.98 -4.48
C ARG A 69 11.10 -1.05 -6.00
N ASN A 70 10.00 -1.35 -6.69
CA ASN A 70 9.98 -1.39 -8.16
C ASN A 70 10.22 0.00 -8.76
N ALA A 71 9.56 1.04 -8.23
CA ALA A 71 9.79 2.42 -8.66
C ALA A 71 11.26 2.82 -8.47
N ARG A 72 11.87 2.48 -7.33
CA ARG A 72 13.31 2.69 -7.09
C ARG A 72 14.18 1.95 -8.10
N ALA A 73 13.84 0.71 -8.45
CA ALA A 73 14.58 -0.07 -9.44
C ALA A 73 14.49 0.57 -10.84
N GLU A 74 13.30 0.97 -11.28
CA GLU A 74 13.08 1.67 -12.56
C GLU A 74 13.86 3.00 -12.63
N HIS A 75 13.91 3.77 -11.52
CA HIS A 75 14.71 4.99 -11.44
C HIS A 75 16.23 4.74 -11.31
N GLY A 76 16.64 3.58 -10.81
CA GLY A 76 18.03 3.16 -10.67
C GLY A 76 18.66 2.58 -11.94
N GLU A 77 17.84 2.13 -12.90
CA GLU A 77 18.26 1.55 -14.18
C GLU A 77 18.58 2.59 -15.27
N SER A 78 18.65 3.87 -14.93
CA SER A 78 19.25 4.90 -15.80
C SER A 78 20.76 4.97 -15.61
N LYS A 79 21.52 4.04 -16.21
CA LYS A 79 22.97 4.17 -16.42
C LYS A 79 23.39 3.65 -17.78
#